data_AF-A0A3M1X819-F1
#
_entry.id   AF-A0A3M1X819-F1
#
_cell.length_a   1.000
_cell.length_b   1.000
_cell.length_c   1.000
_cell.angle_alpha   90.00
_cell.angle_beta   90.00
_cell.angle_gamma   90.00
#
_symmetry.space_group_name_H-M   'P 1'
#
loop_
_entity.id
_entity.type
_entity.pdbx_description
1 polymer ?
#
loop_
_entity_poly.entity_id
_entity_poly.type
_entity_poly.pdbx_seq_one_letter_code
_entity_poly.pdbx_strand_id
1 'polypeptide(L)'
;MDILFASDLHVSRNHLKRLLSLGEEKRVDAIVIGGDLVPREGYHETIEEMVEYQRRYLKETFVPLIEQFKKRNPGVSLFLDMGNDDFAANRDVLEERDGDLFHLLHMKVHPLTDEVDVAGYMCVPPTPFSLKD
;
A
#
# COMPACT_ATOMS: atom_id res chain seq x y z
N MET A 1 -8.20 18.86 8.65
CA MET A 1 -7.62 17.52 8.44
C MET A 1 -6.97 17.52 7.09
N ASP A 2 -5.68 17.19 7.04
CA ASP A 2 -4.92 17.12 5.80
C ASP A 2 -4.64 15.66 5.45
N ILE A 3 -4.96 15.28 4.22
CA ILE A 3 -4.84 13.91 3.71
C ILE A 3 -3.89 13.93 2.52
N LEU A 4 -2.94 13.01 2.53
CA LEU A 4 -2.10 12.74 1.37
C LEU A 4 -2.57 11.45 0.68
N PHE A 5 -2.99 11.56 -0.58
CA PHE A 5 -3.39 10.43 -1.39
C PHE A 5 -2.37 10.17 -2.51
N ALA A 6 -2.02 8.91 -2.72
CA ALA A 6 -1.23 8.47 -3.87
C ALA A 6 -1.70 7.09 -4.35
N SER A 7 -1.51 6.80 -5.63
CA SER A 7 -1.74 5.51 -6.28
C SER A 7 -0.59 5.26 -7.26
N ASP A 8 -0.54 4.07 -7.86
CA ASP A 8 0.41 3.75 -8.93
C ASP A 8 1.86 3.98 -8.49
N LEU A 9 2.20 3.53 -7.26
CA LEU A 9 3.55 3.72 -6.74
C LEU A 9 4.59 3.06 -7.66
N HIS A 10 4.23 1.92 -8.28
CA HIS A 10 4.91 1.23 -9.41
C HIS A 10 6.44 1.36 -9.39
N VAL A 11 6.99 1.08 -8.21
CA VAL A 11 8.33 1.35 -7.71
C VAL A 11 9.35 1.90 -8.71
N SER A 12 9.54 3.21 -8.60
CA SER A 12 10.87 3.73 -8.25
C SER A 12 11.07 3.53 -6.75
N ARG A 13 12.26 3.05 -6.32
CA ARG A 13 12.63 2.81 -4.90
C ARG A 13 12.37 4.01 -3.97
N ASN A 14 12.17 5.20 -4.54
CA ASN A 14 12.02 6.44 -3.81
C ASN A 14 10.58 6.94 -3.68
N HIS A 15 9.59 6.39 -4.41
CA HIS A 15 8.21 6.92 -4.35
C HIS A 15 7.58 6.76 -2.98
N LEU A 16 7.62 5.55 -2.40
CA LEU A 16 7.14 5.32 -1.03
C LEU A 16 7.87 6.22 -0.03
N LYS A 17 9.21 6.28 -0.10
CA LYS A 17 10.00 7.12 0.81
C LYS A 17 9.60 8.59 0.69
N ARG A 18 9.40 9.09 -0.54
CA ARG A 18 9.01 10.47 -0.80
C ARG A 18 7.58 10.76 -0.32
N LEU A 19 6.65 9.83 -0.49
CA LEU A 19 5.29 9.93 0.04
C LEU A 19 5.34 10.08 1.57
N LEU A 20 6.07 9.19 2.24
CA LEU A 20 6.21 9.22 3.70
C LEU A 20 6.88 10.51 4.17
N SER A 21 8.02 10.90 3.56
CA SER A 21 8.70 12.16 3.89
C SER A 21 7.83 13.39 3.66
N LEU A 22 7.01 13.40 2.60
CA LEU A 22 6.07 14.48 2.35
C LEU A 22 4.98 14.53 3.42
N GLY A 23 4.49 13.37 3.86
CA GLY A 23 3.57 13.27 5.00
C GLY A 23 4.16 13.85 6.29
N GLU A 24 5.44 13.56 6.57
CA GLU A 24 6.16 14.14 7.72
C GLU A 24 6.33 15.65 7.57
N GLU A 25 6.78 16.14 6.40
CA GLU A 25 7.02 17.56 6.13
C GLU A 25 5.73 18.39 6.23
N LYS A 26 4.64 17.88 5.66
CA LYS A 26 3.33 18.54 5.65
C LYS A 26 2.53 18.31 6.92
N ARG A 27 2.97 17.40 7.80
CA ARG A 27 2.28 17.01 9.04
C ARG A 27 0.82 16.62 8.78
N VAL A 28 0.62 15.76 7.79
CA VAL A 28 -0.71 15.26 7.42
C VAL A 28 -1.29 14.38 8.52
N ASP A 29 -2.61 14.34 8.63
CA ASP A 29 -3.32 13.49 9.59
C ASP A 29 -3.45 12.05 9.07
N ALA A 30 -3.53 11.89 7.74
CA ALA A 30 -3.64 10.58 7.12
C ALA A 30 -2.91 10.47 5.78
N ILE A 31 -2.48 9.25 5.48
CA ILE A 31 -1.97 8.84 4.16
C ILE A 31 -2.85 7.73 3.63
N VAL A 32 -3.31 7.87 2.38
CA VAL A 32 -4.10 6.85 1.68
C VAL A 32 -3.33 6.40 0.43
N ILE A 33 -3.10 5.09 0.31
CA ILE A 33 -2.39 4.48 -0.83
C ILE A 33 -3.37 3.62 -1.64
N GLY A 34 -3.67 4.04 -2.85
CA GLY A 34 -4.70 3.48 -3.73
C GLY A 34 -4.32 2.21 -4.49
N GLY A 35 -3.13 1.66 -4.27
CA GLY A 35 -2.67 0.43 -4.91
C GLY A 35 -1.33 0.55 -5.63
N ASP A 36 -0.97 -0.55 -6.28
CA ASP A 36 0.25 -0.72 -7.07
C ASP A 36 1.50 -0.42 -6.25
N LEU A 37 1.56 -1.08 -5.11
CA LEU A 37 2.54 -0.93 -4.05
C LEU A 37 3.91 -1.46 -4.46
N VAL A 38 3.92 -2.54 -5.22
CA VAL A 38 5.12 -3.33 -5.53
C VAL A 38 5.82 -2.91 -6.83
N PRO A 39 7.12 -3.23 -6.99
CA PRO A 39 7.86 -2.90 -8.20
C PRO A 39 7.38 -3.71 -9.39
N ARG A 40 7.33 -3.06 -10.55
CA ARG A 40 7.30 -3.76 -11.86
C ARG A 40 8.70 -4.10 -12.39
N GLU A 41 9.77 -3.59 -11.76
CA GLU A 41 11.14 -3.77 -12.25
C GLU A 41 11.64 -5.22 -12.03
N GLY A 42 12.11 -5.85 -13.10
CA GLY A 42 12.71 -7.19 -13.10
C GLY A 42 12.16 -8.04 -14.25
N TYR A 43 13.05 -8.62 -15.06
CA TYR A 43 12.63 -9.74 -15.91
C TYR A 43 12.53 -10.98 -15.03
N HIS A 44 11.35 -11.58 -14.99
CA HIS A 44 11.09 -12.84 -14.31
C HIS A 44 10.64 -13.84 -15.36
N GLU A 45 11.19 -15.04 -15.31
CA GLU A 45 10.89 -16.10 -16.27
C GLU A 45 9.56 -16.80 -15.92
N THR A 46 9.14 -16.73 -14.66
CA THR A 46 7.96 -17.43 -14.13
C THR A 46 7.10 -16.55 -13.23
N ILE A 47 5.82 -16.91 -13.07
CA ILE A 47 4.89 -16.24 -12.16
C ILE A 47 5.36 -16.40 -10.70
N GLU A 48 5.88 -17.58 -10.36
CA GLU A 48 6.40 -17.90 -9.03
C GLU A 48 7.55 -16.97 -8.63
N GLU A 49 8.46 -16.68 -9.56
CA GLU A 49 9.56 -15.72 -9.33
C GLU A 49 9.04 -14.30 -9.10
N MET A 50 8.01 -13.88 -9.85
CA MET A 50 7.40 -12.56 -9.67
C MET A 50 6.68 -12.47 -8.31
N VAL A 51 5.94 -13.51 -7.92
CA VAL A 51 5.28 -13.60 -6.61
C VAL A 51 6.29 -13.52 -5.48
N GLU A 52 7.39 -14.27 -5.54
CA GLU A 52 8.44 -14.25 -4.53
C GLU A 52 9.19 -12.90 -4.49
N TYR A 53 9.42 -12.30 -5.65
CA TYR A 53 10.02 -10.97 -5.72
C TYR A 53 9.16 -9.91 -5.03
N GLN A 54 7.86 -9.88 -5.31
CA GLN A 54 6.92 -8.98 -4.64
C GLN A 54 6.81 -9.26 -3.14
N ARG A 55 6.70 -10.53 -2.73
CA ARG A 55 6.67 -10.93 -1.31
C ARG A 55 7.88 -10.42 -0.55
N ARG A 56 9.08 -10.59 -1.13
CA ARG A 56 10.33 -10.10 -0.56
C ARG A 56 10.35 -8.58 -0.46
N TYR A 57 9.91 -7.86 -1.48
CA TYR A 57 9.80 -6.39 -1.42
C TYR A 57 8.88 -5.95 -0.27
N LEU A 58 7.72 -6.59 -0.12
CA LEU A 58 6.78 -6.27 0.94
C LEU A 58 7.40 -6.51 2.33
N LYS A 59 8.03 -7.67 2.53
CA LYS A 59 8.63 -8.06 3.82
C LYS A 59 9.89 -7.27 4.17
N GLU A 60 10.77 -7.04 3.21
CA GLU A 60 12.11 -6.49 3.47
C GLU A 60 12.20 -4.98 3.23
N THR A 61 11.25 -4.39 2.49
CA THR A 61 11.27 -2.96 2.16
C THR A 61 10.00 -2.23 2.59
N PHE A 62 8.82 -2.64 2.10
CA PHE A 62 7.57 -1.90 2.33
C PHE A 62 7.23 -1.84 3.83
N VAL A 63 7.07 -2.99 4.47
CA VAL A 63 6.70 -3.09 5.88
C VAL A 63 7.73 -2.38 6.78
N PRO A 64 9.04 -2.62 6.67
CA PRO A 64 10.04 -1.92 7.48
C PRO A 64 10.04 -0.39 7.31
N LEU A 65 9.73 0.13 6.11
CA LEU A 65 9.62 1.57 5.90
C LEU A 65 8.39 2.16 6.59
N ILE A 66 7.24 1.47 6.53
CA ILE A 66 6.04 1.90 7.26
C ILE A 66 6.27 1.85 8.77
N GLU A 67 6.91 0.79 9.29
CA GLU A 67 7.25 0.70 10.72
C GLU A 67 8.10 1.87 11.20
N GLN A 68 9.13 2.23 10.43
CA GLN A 68 9.99 3.36 10.75
C GLN A 68 9.23 4.68 10.72
N PHE A 69 8.34 4.87 9.75
CA PHE A 69 7.47 6.04 9.67
C PHE A 69 6.52 6.11 10.87
N LYS A 70 5.83 5.01 11.22
CA LYS A 70 4.89 4.97 12.36
C LYS A 70 5.57 5.19 13.70
N LYS A 71 6.81 4.74 13.89
CA LYS A 71 7.62 5.05 15.09
C LYS A 71 7.85 6.55 15.26
N ARG A 72 8.05 7.29 14.17
CA ARG A 72 8.23 8.75 14.20
C ARG A 72 6.91 9.52 14.22
N ASN A 73 5.85 8.92 13.67
CA ASN A 73 4.56 9.56 13.42
C ASN A 73 3.41 8.67 13.92
N PRO A 74 3.32 8.38 15.23
CA PRO A 74 2.35 7.41 15.75
C PRO A 74 0.90 7.83 15.48
N GLY A 75 0.61 9.13 15.45
CA GLY A 75 -0.73 9.68 15.23
C GLY A 75 -1.20 9.74 13.77
N VAL A 76 -0.35 9.44 12.78
CA VAL A 76 -0.75 9.48 11.37
C VAL A 76 -1.44 8.18 11.00
N SER A 77 -2.70 8.27 10.56
CA SER A 77 -3.44 7.11 10.07
C SER A 77 -2.95 6.72 8.67
N LEU A 78 -2.76 5.43 8.43
CA LEU A 78 -2.35 4.95 7.12
C LEU A 78 -3.38 3.94 6.62
N PHE A 79 -3.91 4.22 5.44
CA PHE A 79 -4.86 3.36 4.75
C PHE A 79 -4.23 2.92 3.45
N LEU A 80 -4.31 1.64 3.14
CA LEU A 80 -3.79 1.15 1.89
C LEU A 80 -4.62 0.02 1.35
N ASP A 81 -4.44 -0.23 0.07
CA ASP A 81 -4.98 -1.40 -0.57
C ASP A 81 -4.07 -1.87 -1.70
N MET A 82 -4.42 -3.01 -2.31
CA MET A 82 -3.69 -3.63 -3.41
C MET A 82 -4.30 -3.22 -4.77
N GLY A 83 -3.44 -2.84 -5.70
CA GLY A 83 -3.76 -2.53 -7.09
C GLY A 83 -3.87 -3.78 -7.96
N ASN A 84 -3.73 -3.64 -9.27
CA ASN A 84 -3.73 -4.79 -10.18
C ASN A 84 -2.35 -5.44 -10.26
N ASP A 85 -1.27 -4.67 -10.15
CA ASP A 85 0.08 -5.24 -10.20
C ASP A 85 0.51 -5.87 -8.87
N ASP A 86 -0.27 -5.68 -7.80
CA ASP A 86 -0.06 -6.34 -6.51
C ASP A 86 -0.74 -7.72 -6.52
N PHE A 87 0.04 -8.79 -6.62
CA PHE A 87 -0.53 -10.14 -6.69
C PHE A 87 -1.24 -10.53 -5.40
N ALA A 88 -2.48 -11.02 -5.52
CA ALA A 88 -3.29 -11.51 -4.40
C ALA A 88 -2.57 -12.60 -3.59
N ALA A 89 -1.70 -13.38 -4.23
CA ALA A 89 -0.85 -14.38 -3.59
C ALA A 89 0.05 -13.81 -2.47
N ASN A 90 0.29 -12.49 -2.43
CA ASN A 90 1.13 -11.80 -1.44
C ASN A 90 0.33 -10.98 -0.42
N ARG A 91 -1.01 -11.04 -0.47
CA ARG A 91 -1.91 -10.29 0.42
C ARG A 91 -1.70 -10.66 1.88
N ASP A 92 -1.34 -11.91 2.15
CA ASP A 92 -1.04 -12.44 3.48
C ASP A 92 -0.04 -11.57 4.25
N VAL A 93 1.01 -11.08 3.57
CA VAL A 93 2.04 -10.23 4.18
C VAL A 93 1.47 -8.91 4.72
N LEU A 94 0.48 -8.35 4.02
CA LEU A 94 -0.17 -7.10 4.43
C LEU A 94 -1.24 -7.35 5.49
N GLU A 95 -1.99 -8.44 5.37
CA GLU A 95 -3.02 -8.84 6.35
C GLU A 95 -2.42 -9.09 7.74
N GLU A 96 -1.21 -9.65 7.82
CA GLU A 96 -0.48 -9.83 9.08
C GLU A 96 -0.24 -8.50 9.85
N ARG A 97 -0.30 -7.34 9.17
CA ARG A 97 -0.04 -6.00 9.74
C ARG A 97 -1.25 -5.07 9.73
N ASP A 98 -2.41 -5.56 9.28
CA ASP A 98 -3.68 -4.82 9.27
C ASP A 98 -4.12 -4.50 10.71
N GLY A 99 -4.46 -3.24 10.98
CA GLY A 99 -4.81 -2.72 12.30
C GLY A 99 -3.64 -2.36 13.22
N ASP A 100 -2.41 -2.77 12.89
CA ASP A 100 -1.18 -2.37 13.60
C ASP A 100 -0.50 -1.19 12.90
N LEU A 101 -0.04 -1.40 11.66
CA LEU A 101 0.71 -0.39 10.91
C LEU A 101 -0.18 0.49 10.05
N PHE A 102 -1.25 -0.11 9.52
CA PHE A 102 -2.15 0.49 8.54
C PHE A 102 -3.48 -0.26 8.53
N HIS A 103 -4.46 0.30 7.85
CA HIS A 103 -5.76 -0.31 7.62
C HIS A 103 -5.89 -0.73 6.16
N LEU A 104 -6.15 -2.01 5.93
CA LEU A 104 -6.51 -2.53 4.61
C LEU A 104 -7.95 -2.15 4.27
N LEU A 105 -8.14 -1.58 3.08
CA LEU A 105 -9.43 -1.02 2.68
C LEU A 105 -10.35 -2.00 1.93
N HIS A 106 -9.84 -3.08 1.34
CA HIS A 106 -10.63 -3.91 0.43
C HIS A 106 -11.82 -4.55 1.12
N MET A 107 -13.03 -4.21 0.65
CA MET A 107 -14.31 -4.67 1.22
C MET A 107 -14.49 -4.29 2.70
N LYS A 108 -13.82 -3.23 3.14
CA LYS A 108 -13.85 -2.69 4.49
C LYS A 108 -14.14 -1.20 4.48
N VAL A 109 -14.65 -0.70 5.59
CA VAL A 109 -14.86 0.72 5.87
C VAL A 109 -14.15 1.04 7.17
N HIS A 110 -13.36 2.10 7.18
CA HIS A 110 -12.66 2.57 8.37
C HIS A 110 -12.91 4.07 8.58
N PRO A 111 -13.09 4.51 9.83
CA PRO A 111 -13.25 5.93 10.12
C PRO A 111 -11.94 6.67 9.83
N LEU A 112 -12.04 7.75 9.08
CA LEU A 112 -10.96 8.70 8.85
C LEU A 112 -11.06 9.89 9.81
N THR A 113 -12.29 10.33 10.07
CA THR A 113 -12.67 11.28 11.13
C THR A 113 -13.95 10.82 11.80
N ASP A 114 -14.43 11.59 12.77
CA ASP A 114 -15.76 11.36 13.38
C ASP A 114 -16.92 11.50 12.39
N GLU A 115 -16.70 12.11 11.23
CA GLU A 115 -17.74 12.42 10.22
C GLU A 115 -17.48 11.80 8.84
N VAL A 116 -16.27 11.28 8.60
CA VAL A 116 -15.82 10.79 7.29
C VAL A 116 -15.25 9.39 7.45
N ASP A 117 -15.80 8.47 6.67
CA ASP A 117 -15.27 7.12 6.52
C ASP A 117 -14.49 6.99 5.20
N VAL A 118 -13.55 6.04 5.17
CA VAL A 118 -12.84 5.60 3.97
C VAL A 118 -13.18 4.14 3.71
N ALA A 119 -13.60 3.87 2.48
CA ALA A 119 -13.92 2.52 2.01
C ALA A 119 -13.06 2.18 0.79
N GLY A 120 -12.68 0.91 0.66
CA GLY A 120 -11.93 0.40 -0.50
C GLY A 120 -12.68 -0.68 -1.25
N TYR A 121 -12.65 -0.59 -2.57
CA TYR A 121 -13.12 -1.65 -3.45
C TYR A 121 -12.16 -1.81 -4.62
N MET A 122 -11.32 -2.83 -4.52
CA MET A 122 -10.19 -3.01 -5.42
C MET A 122 -10.33 -4.23 -6.33
N CYS A 123 -11.55 -4.50 -6.82
CA CYS A 123 -11.68 -5.40 -7.96
C CYS A 123 -11.25 -4.67 -9.22
N VAL A 124 -10.39 -5.30 -10.03
CA VAL A 124 -10.11 -4.81 -11.36
C VAL A 124 -11.37 -5.05 -12.17
N PRO A 125 -12.04 -4.00 -12.71
CA PRO A 125 -13.19 -4.23 -13.58
C PRO A 125 -12.74 -5.07 -14.77
N PRO A 126 -13.66 -5.74 -15.50
CA PRO A 126 -13.30 -6.46 -16.71
C PRO A 126 -12.54 -5.52 -17.66
N THR A 127 -11.22 -5.69 -17.69
CA THR A 127 -10.27 -4.84 -18.43
C THR A 127 -9.41 -5.76 -19.27
N PRO A 128 -8.75 -5.25 -20.32
CA PRO A 128 -7.75 -6.02 -21.05
C PRO A 128 -6.49 -6.33 -20.22
N PHE A 129 -6.38 -5.83 -18.97
CA PHE A 129 -5.25 -6.08 -18.09
C PHE A 129 -5.43 -7.40 -17.34
N SER A 130 -4.42 -8.26 -17.42
CA SER A 130 -4.53 -9.70 -17.16
C SER A 130 -4.04 -10.16 -15.79
N LEU A 131 -3.58 -9.26 -14.93
CA LEU A 131 -2.94 -9.64 -13.67
C LEU A 131 -3.60 -8.93 -12.51
N LYS A 132 -4.23 -9.73 -11.65
CA LYS A 132 -4.56 -9.49 -10.24
C LYS A 132 -4.99 -10.82 -9.60
N ASP A 133 -5.72 -11.62 -10.37
CA ASP A 133 -6.27 -12.93 -10.00
C ASP A 133 -5.29 -14.09 -10.21
#